data_AF-A0AAW6JSF8-F1
#
_entry.id   AF-A0AAW6JSF8-F1
#
_cell.length_a   1.000
_cell.length_b   1.000
_cell.length_c   1.000
_cell.angle_alpha   90.00
_cell.angle_beta   90.00
_cell.angle_gamma   90.00
#
_symmetry.space_group_name_H-M   'P 1'
#
loop_
_entity.id
_entity.type
_entity.pdbx_description
1 polymer ?
#
loop_
_entity_poly.entity_id
_entity_poly.type
_entity_poly.pdbx_seq_one_letter_code
_entity_poly.pdbx_strand_id
1 'polypeptide(L)' 'MELLTLESLKTAARNFCSELSVTQIHNLYGVTDGKAVGTYVESTFNQYLSSRYEYTLGSA' A
#
# COMPACT_ATOMS: atom_id res chain seq x y z
N MET A 1 -0.51 18.04 -5.22
CA MET A 1 0.11 16.77 -4.79
C MET A 1 1.60 16.90 -5.02
N GLU A 2 2.44 16.15 -4.30
CA GLU A 2 3.90 16.16 -4.54
C GLU A 2 4.27 15.06 -5.55
N LEU A 3 5.27 15.29 -6.40
CA LEU A 3 5.78 14.25 -7.31
C LEU A 3 6.38 13.10 -6.50
N LEU A 4 6.01 11.86 -6.85
CA LEU A 4 6.58 10.68 -6.20
C LEU A 4 8.06 10.53 -6.54
N THR A 5 8.92 10.80 -5.56
CA THR A 5 10.36 10.51 -5.66
C THR A 5 10.69 9.15 -5.01
N LEU A 6 11.87 8.60 -5.31
CA LEU A 6 12.33 7.35 -4.71
C LEU A 6 12.44 7.44 -3.17
N GLU A 7 12.89 8.60 -2.66
CA GLU A 7 13.03 8.87 -1.22
C GLU A 7 11.66 8.95 -0.55
N SER A 8 10.72 9.68 -1.17
CA SER A 8 9.33 9.79 -0.71
C SER A 8 8.63 8.44 -0.74
N LEU A 9 8.88 7.60 -1.76
CA LEU A 9 8.33 6.25 -1.88
C LEU A 9 8.82 5.34 -0.74
N LYS A 10 10.13 5.32 -0.44
CA LYS A 10 10.67 4.53 0.68
C LYS A 10 10.07 4.94 2.02
N THR A 11 9.91 6.25 2.21
CA THR A 11 9.31 6.81 3.43
C THR A 11 7.83 6.47 3.53
N ALA A 12 7.08 6.63 2.43
CA ALA A 12 5.68 6.26 2.32
C ALA A 12 5.46 4.77 2.57
N ALA A 13 6.30 3.89 2.01
CA ALA A 13 6.24 2.46 2.24
C ALA A 13 6.47 2.10 3.71
N ARG A 14 7.47 2.70 4.37
CA ARG A 14 7.71 2.50 5.81
C ARG A 14 6.50 2.92 6.63
N ASN A 15 5.96 4.10 6.39
CA ASN A 15 4.81 4.63 7.11
C ASN A 15 3.58 3.75 6.87
N PHE A 16 3.33 3.37 5.62
CA PHE A 16 2.25 2.47 5.26
C PHE A 16 2.35 1.13 5.98
N CYS A 17 3.52 0.49 6.01
CA CYS A 17 3.71 -0.77 6.73
C CYS A 17 3.47 -0.61 8.24
N SER A 18 3.92 0.51 8.83
CA SER A 18 3.70 0.79 10.25
C SER A 18 2.21 0.94 10.59
N GLU A 19 1.48 1.68 9.76
CA GLU A 19 0.03 1.87 9.89
C GLU A 19 -0.74 0.55 9.64
N LEU A 20 -0.36 -0.19 8.61
CA LEU A 20 -0.98 -1.45 8.25
C LEU A 20 -0.77 -2.51 9.34
N SER A 21 0.40 -2.52 9.98
CA SER A 21 0.73 -3.48 11.04
C SER A 21 -0.14 -3.32 12.30
N VAL A 22 -0.68 -2.12 12.56
CA VAL A 22 -1.58 -1.86 13.69
C VAL A 22 -3.06 -1.86 13.27
N THR A 23 -3.33 -1.88 11.96
CA THR A 23 -4.68 -1.87 11.41
C THR A 23 -5.27 -3.28 11.41
N GLN A 24 -6.44 -3.44 12.03
CA GLN A 24 -7.15 -4.72 12.02
C GLN A 24 -7.91 -4.91 10.71
N ILE A 25 -7.35 -5.73 9.81
CA ILE A 25 -7.96 -6.04 8.52
C ILE A 25 -8.77 -7.32 8.64
N HIS A 26 -10.00 -7.19 9.14
CA HIS A 26 -10.92 -8.30 9.34
C HIS A 26 -11.13 -9.15 8.08
N ASN A 27 -11.09 -8.54 6.90
CA ASN A 27 -11.22 -9.24 5.61
C ASN A 27 -10.08 -10.23 5.32
N LEU A 28 -8.94 -10.11 6.01
CA LEU A 28 -7.81 -11.02 5.86
C LEU A 28 -7.77 -12.09 6.97
N TYR A 29 -8.70 -12.08 7.92
CA TYR A 29 -8.71 -13.05 9.01
C TYR A 29 -9.16 -14.42 8.50
N GLY A 30 -8.35 -15.45 8.75
CA GLY A 30 -8.62 -16.81 8.27
C GLY A 30 -8.36 -17.02 6.78
N VAL A 31 -7.86 -16.01 6.07
CA VAL A 31 -7.42 -16.17 4.67
C VAL A 31 -6.16 -17.02 4.63
N THR A 32 -6.22 -18.15 3.95
CA THR A 32 -5.08 -19.04 3.70
C THR A 32 -4.44 -18.79 2.33
N ASP A 33 -5.10 -18.03 1.47
CA ASP A 33 -4.62 -17.64 0.15
C ASP A 33 -3.70 -16.42 0.28
N GLY A 34 -2.38 -16.67 0.26
CA GLY A 34 -1.37 -15.60 0.35
C GLY A 34 -1.47 -14.58 -0.79
N LYS A 35 -2.10 -14.95 -1.92
CA LYS A 35 -2.35 -14.04 -3.04
C LYS A 35 -3.41 -13.00 -2.67
N ALA A 36 -4.50 -13.38 -2.02
CA ALA A 36 -5.52 -12.45 -1.54
C ALA A 36 -4.94 -11.41 -0.57
N VAL A 37 -4.02 -11.82 0.31
CA VAL A 37 -3.27 -10.89 1.18
C VAL A 37 -2.43 -9.93 0.33
N GLY A 38 -1.65 -10.44 -0.62
CA GLY A 38 -0.82 -9.63 -1.51
C GLY A 38 -1.63 -8.62 -2.33
N THR A 39 -2.73 -9.06 -2.95
CA THR A 39 -3.63 -8.20 -3.72
C THR A 39 -4.25 -7.09 -2.86
N TYR A 40 -4.63 -7.40 -1.62
CA TYR A 40 -5.14 -6.38 -0.70
C TYR A 40 -4.07 -5.31 -0.38
N VAL A 41 -2.86 -5.75 -0.02
CA VAL A 41 -1.75 -4.85 0.30
C VAL A 41 -1.40 -3.97 -0.90
N GLU A 42 -1.32 -4.55 -2.09
CA GLU A 42 -0.98 -3.84 -3.33
C GLU A 42 -2.04 -2.81 -3.71
N SER A 43 -3.32 -3.18 -3.65
CA SER A 43 -4.43 -2.26 -3.93
C SER A 43 -4.46 -1.09 -2.93
N THR A 44 -4.33 -1.41 -1.63
CA THR A 44 -4.35 -0.40 -0.55
C THR A 44 -3.14 0.52 -0.64
N PHE A 45 -1.96 0.00 -0.95
CA PHE A 45 -0.75 0.80 -1.09
C PHE A 45 -0.82 1.73 -2.31
N ASN A 46 -1.36 1.24 -3.44
CA ASN A 46 -1.59 2.09 -4.61
C ASN A 46 -2.59 3.22 -4.33
N GLN A 47 -3.68 2.95 -3.58
CA GLN A 47 -4.59 4.00 -3.14
C GLN A 47 -3.92 4.99 -2.19
N TYR A 48 -3.09 4.50 -1.25
CA TYR A 48 -2.32 5.33 -0.32
C TYR A 48 -1.39 6.29 -1.07
N LEU A 49 -0.70 5.81 -2.11
CA LEU A 49 0.19 6.62 -2.93
C LEU A 49 -0.59 7.60 -3.81
N SER A 50 -1.66 7.14 -4.48
CA SER A 50 -2.45 7.96 -5.41
C SER A 50 -3.19 9.11 -4.71
N SER A 51 -3.51 8.94 -3.42
CA SER A 51 -4.09 10.01 -2.61
C SER A 51 -3.08 11.08 -2.18
N ARG A 52 -1.77 10.79 -2.20
CA ARG A 52 -0.72 11.66 -1.63
C ARG A 52 0.26 12.21 -2.66
N TYR A 53 0.51 11.45 -3.71
CA TYR A 53 1.55 11.73 -4.69
C TYR A 53 0.99 11.73 -6.10
N GLU A 54 1.57 12.58 -6.95
CA GLU A 54 1.42 12.48 -8.40
C GLU A 54 2.47 11.50 -8.94
N TYR A 55 2.00 10.40 -9.52
CA TYR A 55 2.81 9.41 -10.21
C TYR A 55 1.98 8.66 -11.23
N THR A 56 2.65 8.07 -12.22
CA THR A 56 2.04 7.12 -13.15
C THR A 56 2.03 5.74 -12.51
N LEU A 57 0.83 5.19 -12.29
CA LEU A 57 0.67 3.78 -11.93
C LEU A 57 1.36 2.89 -12.97
N GLY A 58 2.21 1.98 -12.50
CA GLY A 58 2.74 0.91 -13.35
C GLY A 58 1.64 -0.10 -13.66
N SER A 59 1.72 -0.74 -14.84
CA SER A 59 0.81 -1.84 -15.17
C SER A 59 1.10 -3.05 -14.30
N ALA A 60 0.04 -3.68 -13.77
CA ALA A 60 0.08 -4.99 -13.14
C ALA A 60 0.21 -6.11 -14.19
#